data_AF-A0A947DZ48-F1
#
_entry.id   AF-A0A947DZ48-F1
#
_cell.length_a   1.000
_cell.length_b   1.000
_cell.length_c   1.000
_cell.angle_alpha   90.00
_cell.angle_beta   90.00
_cell.angle_gamma   90.00
#
_symmetry.space_group_name_H-M   'P 1'
#
loop_
_entity.id
_entity.type
_entity.pdbx_description
1 polymer ?
#
loop_
_entity_poly.entity_id
_entity_poly.type
_entity_poly.pdbx_seq_one_letter_code
_entity_poly.pdbx_strand_id
1 'polypeptide(L)'
;KVRLGGVDKMLQKMKQDEKRLLGLAQSHVEAYAEFKSATNPVERLEAAGRALRPLRTLMAASWVPDESAIGFVPQARLVSLLSDAGYPCLAKQVSQDKTACAAPELAQERQKEYFAGRQVVLSCGLRLGGKPTPWVKACASLAESLTKLGARTEVDAAIPKSPAAGVTTIRLMADGRVSSRTDPEDKTQGHRFEGTVSAQVRGLDSPIDDSYQALTGWNPVSTAMATDILALSAAKRLVERIGQSWQ
;
A
#
# COMPACT_ATOMS: atom_id res chain seq x y z
N LYS A 1 -1.12 -21.98 51.09
CA LYS A 1 -0.34 -22.33 49.86
C LYS A 1 -0.84 -21.48 48.70
N VAL A 2 -0.28 -20.27 48.53
CA VAL A 2 -0.56 -19.40 47.38
C VAL A 2 0.17 -19.98 46.18
N ARG A 3 -0.49 -20.10 45.02
CA ARG A 3 0.02 -20.78 43.82
C ARG A 3 1.18 -19.98 43.19
N LEU A 4 2.42 -20.32 43.54
CA LEU A 4 3.64 -19.77 42.95
C LEU A 4 3.74 -19.97 41.43
N GLY A 5 3.07 -20.97 40.86
CA GLY A 5 3.12 -21.27 39.42
C GLY A 5 2.49 -20.21 38.48
N GLY A 6 1.79 -19.20 39.02
CA GLY A 6 1.32 -18.06 38.23
C GLY A 6 2.41 -17.00 37.98
N VAL A 7 3.29 -16.79 38.96
CA VAL A 7 4.36 -15.80 38.90
C VAL A 7 5.47 -16.24 37.95
N ASP A 8 5.86 -17.52 38.00
CA ASP A 8 6.88 -18.06 37.09
C ASP A 8 6.45 -17.99 35.63
N LYS A 9 5.18 -18.28 35.33
CA LYS A 9 4.62 -18.15 33.97
C LYS A 9 4.61 -16.70 33.49
N MET A 10 4.30 -15.75 34.37
CA MET A 10 4.32 -14.32 34.06
C MET A 10 5.75 -13.84 33.79
N LEU A 11 6.73 -14.25 34.60
CA LEU A 11 8.15 -13.95 34.41
C LEU A 11 8.69 -14.53 33.10
N GLN A 12 8.33 -15.78 32.77
CA GLN A 12 8.72 -16.39 31.50
C GLN A 12 8.14 -15.64 30.30
N LYS A 13 6.86 -15.23 30.38
CA LYS A 13 6.22 -14.42 29.34
C LYS A 13 6.92 -13.07 29.18
N MET A 14 7.22 -12.38 30.28
CA MET A 14 7.94 -11.09 30.24
C MET A 14 9.31 -11.21 29.57
N LYS A 15 10.10 -12.25 29.92
CA LYS A 15 11.39 -12.52 29.27
C LYS A 15 11.25 -12.81 27.78
N GLN A 16 10.21 -13.52 27.38
CA GLN A 16 9.94 -13.83 25.99
C GLN A 16 9.53 -12.57 25.21
N ASP A 17 8.69 -11.72 25.80
CA ASP A 17 8.26 -10.45 25.22
C ASP A 17 9.46 -9.49 25.09
N GLU A 18 10.30 -9.39 26.12
CA GLU A 18 11.53 -8.59 26.09
C GLU A 18 12.49 -9.05 24.98
N LYS A 19 12.76 -10.36 24.87
CA LYS A 19 13.59 -10.92 23.80
C LYS A 19 13.01 -10.62 22.42
N ARG A 20 11.69 -10.67 22.26
CA ARG A 20 11.00 -10.32 21.01
C ARG A 20 11.17 -8.85 20.66
N LEU A 21 11.02 -7.94 21.64
CA LEU A 21 11.17 -6.50 21.45
C LEU A 21 12.62 -6.12 21.12
N LEU A 22 13.61 -6.74 21.78
CA LEU A 22 15.03 -6.59 21.43
C LEU A 22 15.31 -7.04 19.99
N GLY A 23 14.73 -8.16 19.56
CA GLY A 23 14.84 -8.61 18.16
C GLY A 23 14.27 -7.61 17.15
N LEU A 24 13.17 -6.92 17.49
CA LEU A 24 12.61 -5.86 16.66
C LEU A 24 13.53 -4.63 16.60
N ALA A 25 14.13 -4.24 17.72
CA ALA A 25 15.09 -3.13 17.75
C ALA A 25 16.34 -3.44 16.90
N GLN A 26 16.87 -4.66 16.99
CA GLN A 26 17.99 -5.08 16.15
C GLN A 26 17.61 -5.10 14.66
N SER A 27 16.44 -5.64 14.32
CA SER A 27 15.92 -5.63 12.94
C SER A 27 15.79 -4.21 12.38
N HIS A 28 15.40 -3.23 13.21
CA HIS A 28 15.40 -1.82 12.81
C HIS A 28 16.81 -1.31 12.52
N VAL A 29 17.80 -1.58 13.37
CA VAL A 29 19.18 -1.11 13.19
C VAL A 29 19.78 -1.65 11.88
N GLU A 30 19.59 -2.94 11.61
CA GLU A 30 20.03 -3.59 10.37
C GLU A 30 19.38 -2.95 9.14
N ALA A 31 18.04 -2.81 9.14
CA ALA A 31 17.32 -2.19 8.03
C ALA A 31 17.65 -0.69 7.86
N TYR A 32 17.95 0.02 8.94
CA TYR A 32 18.37 1.43 8.87
C TYR A 32 19.77 1.58 8.26
N ALA A 33 20.68 0.66 8.54
CA ALA A 33 21.99 0.62 7.88
C ALA A 33 21.85 0.37 6.37
N GLU A 34 21.00 -0.58 5.97
CA GLU A 34 20.66 -0.80 4.56
C GLU A 34 20.11 0.49 3.92
N PHE A 35 19.16 1.15 4.57
CA PHE A 35 18.57 2.40 4.12
C PHE A 35 19.61 3.51 3.89
N LYS A 36 20.56 3.67 4.81
CA LYS A 36 21.65 4.66 4.67
C LYS A 36 22.61 4.32 3.54
N SER A 37 22.80 3.04 3.25
CA SER A 37 23.69 2.56 2.18
C SER A 37 23.05 2.52 0.79
N ALA A 38 21.72 2.53 0.71
CA ALA A 38 20.98 2.40 -0.55
C ALA A 38 21.11 3.66 -1.43
N THR A 39 21.58 3.46 -2.66
CA THR A 39 21.75 4.51 -3.68
C THR A 39 20.59 4.58 -4.66
N ASN A 40 19.92 3.45 -4.91
CA ASN A 40 18.72 3.40 -5.74
C ASN A 40 17.51 3.95 -4.95
N PRO A 41 16.74 4.91 -5.50
CA PRO A 41 15.59 5.49 -4.81
C PRO A 41 14.52 4.47 -4.40
N VAL A 42 14.28 3.44 -5.23
CA VAL A 42 13.30 2.38 -4.94
C VAL A 42 13.81 1.50 -3.80
N GLU A 43 15.04 1.02 -3.88
CA GLU A 43 15.64 0.20 -2.81
C GLU A 43 15.72 0.97 -1.49
N ARG A 44 16.02 2.27 -1.54
CA ARG A 44 16.05 3.15 -0.38
C ARG A 44 14.66 3.29 0.24
N LEU A 45 13.60 3.47 -0.55
CA LEU A 45 12.23 3.47 -0.03
C LEU A 45 11.88 2.11 0.61
N GLU A 46 12.22 1.00 -0.04
CA GLU A 46 11.97 -0.32 0.53
C GLU A 46 12.69 -0.55 1.86
N ALA A 47 13.97 -0.15 1.94
CA ALA A 47 14.76 -0.25 3.16
C ALA A 47 14.20 0.66 4.26
N ALA A 48 13.72 1.86 3.92
CA ALA A 48 13.02 2.73 4.86
C ALA A 48 11.76 2.04 5.43
N GLY A 49 10.93 1.42 4.59
CA GLY A 49 9.75 0.67 5.02
C GLY A 49 10.09 -0.50 5.96
N ARG A 50 11.17 -1.24 5.67
CA ARG A 50 11.70 -2.29 6.56
C ARG A 50 12.17 -1.73 7.90
N ALA A 51 12.81 -0.56 7.92
CA ALA A 51 13.29 0.08 9.14
C ALA A 51 12.15 0.70 9.98
N LEU A 52 11.07 1.19 9.34
CA LEU A 52 9.94 1.82 10.02
C LEU A 52 9.02 0.82 10.75
N ARG A 53 8.82 -0.38 10.18
CA ARG A 53 7.87 -1.37 10.71
C ARG A 53 8.20 -1.86 12.13
N PRO A 54 9.46 -2.21 12.47
CA PRO A 54 9.80 -2.58 13.85
C PRO A 54 9.63 -1.41 14.81
N LEU A 55 10.00 -0.17 14.43
CA LEU A 55 9.80 1.02 15.28
C LEU A 55 8.33 1.24 15.63
N ARG A 56 7.42 1.14 14.65
CA ARG A 56 5.98 1.26 14.92
C ARG A 56 5.48 0.17 15.86
N THR A 57 5.99 -1.05 15.71
CA THR A 57 5.65 -2.17 16.60
C THR A 57 6.14 -1.91 18.04
N LEU A 58 7.36 -1.39 18.19
CA LEU A 58 7.92 -1.02 19.49
C LEU A 58 7.13 0.12 20.14
N MET A 59 6.71 1.13 19.37
CA MET A 59 5.88 2.23 19.85
C MET A 59 4.49 1.77 20.28
N ALA A 60 3.84 0.90 19.50
CA ALA A 60 2.54 0.34 19.85
C ALA A 60 2.60 -0.52 21.12
N ALA A 61 3.76 -1.10 21.43
CA ALA A 61 4.01 -1.84 22.66
C ALA A 61 4.38 -0.93 23.85
N SER A 62 4.47 0.39 23.67
CA SER A 62 4.98 1.33 24.66
C SER A 62 6.33 0.91 25.24
N TRP A 63 7.18 0.28 24.42
CA TRP A 63 8.46 -0.23 24.89
C TRP A 63 9.45 0.91 25.10
N VAL A 64 9.91 1.05 26.34
CA VAL A 64 10.99 1.96 26.74
C VAL A 64 12.15 1.08 27.17
N PRO A 65 13.26 1.00 26.39
CA PRO A 65 14.45 0.34 26.89
C PRO A 65 14.96 1.11 28.12
N ASP A 66 15.59 0.40 29.06
CA ASP A 66 16.30 1.03 30.16
C ASP A 66 17.30 2.05 29.57
N GLU A 67 17.05 3.35 29.82
CA GLU A 67 17.74 4.48 29.18
C GLU A 67 19.27 4.40 29.33
N SER A 68 19.72 3.69 30.38
CA SER A 68 21.12 3.52 30.74
C SER A 68 21.94 2.63 29.80
N ALA A 69 21.30 1.80 28.94
CA ALA A 69 22.03 0.78 28.18
C ALA A 69 22.26 1.08 26.68
N ILE A 70 21.38 1.84 26.00
CA ILE A 70 21.39 1.88 24.51
C ILE A 70 21.11 3.26 23.91
N GLY A 71 20.67 4.27 24.68
CA GLY A 71 20.33 5.59 24.11
C GLY A 71 19.30 5.53 22.96
N PHE A 72 18.43 4.52 22.98
CA PHE A 72 17.47 4.24 21.91
C PHE A 72 16.09 4.75 22.31
N VAL A 73 15.72 5.91 21.79
CA VAL A 73 14.36 6.47 21.95
C VAL A 73 13.57 6.19 20.67
N PRO A 74 12.60 5.24 20.67
CA PRO A 74 11.89 4.84 19.45
C PRO A 74 11.25 6.00 18.70
N GLN A 75 10.69 6.96 19.43
CA GLN A 75 10.06 8.14 18.82
C GLN A 75 11.07 9.07 18.14
N ALA A 76 12.21 9.36 18.75
CA ALA A 76 13.26 10.17 18.14
C ALA A 76 13.84 9.49 16.88
N ARG A 77 14.00 8.16 16.94
CA ARG A 77 14.42 7.34 15.78
C ARG A 77 13.39 7.36 14.66
N LEU A 78 12.10 7.28 15.00
CA LEU A 78 11.02 7.36 14.03
C LEU A 78 11.02 8.72 13.33
N VAL A 79 11.11 9.83 14.08
CA VAL A 79 11.16 11.19 13.51
C VAL A 79 12.37 11.35 12.58
N SER A 80 13.56 10.94 13.01
CA SER A 80 14.78 11.04 12.20
C SER A 80 14.68 10.19 10.93
N LEU A 81 14.19 8.96 11.02
CA LEU A 81 14.04 8.08 9.86
C LEU A 81 12.99 8.61 8.88
N LEU A 82 11.83 9.07 9.36
CA LEU A 82 10.80 9.66 8.50
C LEU A 82 11.35 10.88 7.75
N SER A 83 12.08 11.76 8.44
CA SER A 83 12.73 12.91 7.81
C SER A 83 13.76 12.47 6.74
N ASP A 84 14.67 11.55 7.09
CA ASP A 84 15.72 11.06 6.18
C ASP A 84 15.15 10.33 4.95
N ALA A 85 14.01 9.66 5.11
CA ALA A 85 13.31 8.92 4.08
C ALA A 85 12.45 9.79 3.16
N GLY A 86 12.40 11.11 3.41
CA GLY A 86 11.64 12.06 2.61
C GLY A 86 10.16 12.13 3.00
N TYR A 87 9.84 11.88 4.27
CA TYR A 87 8.52 12.05 4.87
C TYR A 87 8.50 13.13 5.97
N PRO A 88 8.88 14.38 5.66
CA PRO A 88 8.96 15.46 6.65
C PRO A 88 7.62 15.78 7.31
N CYS A 89 6.49 15.63 6.62
CA CYS A 89 5.17 15.88 7.21
C CYS A 89 4.78 14.81 8.21
N LEU A 90 5.08 13.55 7.94
CA LEU A 90 4.93 12.48 8.93
C LEU A 90 5.86 12.67 10.13
N ALA A 91 7.11 13.08 9.89
CA ALA A 91 8.07 13.36 10.95
C ALA A 91 7.54 14.43 11.91
N LYS A 92 7.00 15.54 11.38
CA LYS A 92 6.36 16.63 12.14
C LYS A 92 5.13 16.16 12.92
N GLN A 93 4.28 15.34 12.31
CA GLN A 93 3.11 14.80 12.98
C GLN A 93 3.51 13.93 14.19
N VAL A 94 4.54 13.08 14.03
CA VAL A 94 5.05 12.23 15.11
C VAL A 94 5.76 13.06 16.20
N SER A 95 6.45 14.13 15.84
CA SER A 95 7.13 15.02 16.79
C SER A 95 6.19 16.02 17.47
N GLN A 96 4.88 15.98 17.17
CA GLN A 96 3.89 16.95 17.66
C GLN A 96 4.25 18.40 17.32
N ASP A 97 4.98 18.61 16.22
CA ASP A 97 5.30 19.94 15.72
C ASP A 97 3.99 20.62 15.27
N LYS A 98 3.77 21.85 15.73
CA LYS A 98 2.56 22.63 15.44
C LYS A 98 2.57 23.21 14.03
N THR A 99 3.66 23.08 13.27
CA THR A 99 3.69 23.46 11.85
C THR A 99 2.86 22.47 11.04
N ALA A 100 1.66 22.89 10.65
CA ALA A 100 0.73 22.05 9.91
C ALA A 100 1.24 21.82 8.47
N CYS A 101 1.34 20.55 8.08
CA CYS A 101 1.38 20.20 6.66
C CYS A 101 -0.02 20.26 6.07
N ALA A 102 -0.10 20.53 4.76
CA ALA A 102 -1.37 20.46 4.06
C ALA A 102 -1.89 19.00 4.07
N ALA A 103 -3.20 18.80 4.27
CA ALA A 103 -3.79 17.47 4.32
C ALA A 103 -3.46 16.59 3.08
N PRO A 104 -3.40 17.11 1.84
CA PRO A 104 -3.00 16.32 0.68
C PRO A 104 -1.54 15.83 0.73
N GLU A 105 -0.62 16.65 1.23
CA GLU A 105 0.80 16.28 1.37
C GLU A 105 0.96 15.16 2.39
N LEU A 106 0.29 15.29 3.54
CA LEU A 106 0.29 14.27 4.58
C LEU A 106 -0.29 12.95 4.06
N ALA A 107 -1.42 12.98 3.34
CA ALA A 107 -2.02 11.80 2.76
C ALA A 107 -1.08 11.10 1.76
N GLN A 108 -0.37 11.87 0.93
CA GLN A 108 0.61 11.35 -0.03
C GLN A 108 1.82 10.71 0.67
N GLU A 109 2.36 11.34 1.70
CA GLU A 109 3.47 10.77 2.47
C GLU A 109 3.07 9.51 3.20
N ARG A 110 1.88 9.49 3.84
CA ARG A 110 1.33 8.27 4.41
C ARG A 110 1.32 7.19 3.34
N GLN A 111 0.72 7.47 2.16
CA GLN A 111 0.61 6.54 1.03
C GLN A 111 1.93 5.88 0.68
N LYS A 112 2.97 6.69 0.46
CA LYS A 112 4.31 6.20 0.16
C LYS A 112 4.88 5.36 1.30
N GLU A 113 4.75 5.82 2.55
CA GLU A 113 5.30 5.12 3.70
C GLU A 113 4.67 3.74 3.90
N TYR A 114 3.36 3.60 3.73
CA TYR A 114 2.69 2.32 3.91
C TYR A 114 3.09 1.28 2.85
N PHE A 115 3.24 1.72 1.59
CA PHE A 115 3.57 0.82 0.48
C PHE A 115 5.06 0.51 0.37
N ALA A 116 5.92 1.32 0.98
CA ALA A 116 7.36 1.12 1.03
C ALA A 116 7.74 -0.30 1.49
N GLY A 117 8.32 -1.09 0.56
CA GLY A 117 8.77 -2.47 0.80
C GLY A 117 7.66 -3.48 1.07
N ARG A 118 6.38 -3.11 0.86
CA ARG A 118 5.24 -3.98 1.13
C ARG A 118 4.90 -4.82 -0.10
N GLN A 119 4.58 -6.10 0.12
CA GLN A 119 4.12 -6.97 -0.96
C GLN A 119 2.66 -6.65 -1.28
N VAL A 120 2.38 -6.45 -2.57
CA VAL A 120 1.05 -6.22 -3.09
C VAL A 120 0.74 -7.23 -4.18
N VAL A 121 -0.31 -8.03 -3.98
CA VAL A 121 -0.78 -9.02 -4.96
C VAL A 121 -1.99 -8.46 -5.70
N LEU A 122 -1.93 -8.46 -7.04
CA LEU A 122 -2.91 -7.86 -7.94
C LEU A 122 -3.66 -8.93 -8.74
N SER A 123 -4.99 -8.80 -8.83
CA SER A 123 -5.86 -9.60 -9.69
C SER A 123 -6.75 -8.67 -10.48
N CYS A 124 -6.53 -8.58 -11.78
CA CYS A 124 -7.32 -7.73 -12.66
C CYS A 124 -8.09 -8.57 -13.66
N GLY A 125 -9.40 -8.35 -13.77
CA GLY A 125 -10.25 -9.09 -14.69
C GLY A 125 -11.19 -8.19 -15.47
N LEU A 126 -11.51 -8.63 -16.69
CA LEU A 126 -12.40 -7.96 -17.61
C LEU A 126 -13.44 -8.97 -18.09
N ARG A 127 -14.71 -8.63 -17.92
CA ARG A 127 -15.85 -9.38 -18.42
C ARG A 127 -16.59 -8.55 -19.47
N LEU A 128 -16.56 -9.01 -20.72
CA LEU A 128 -17.34 -8.45 -21.82
C LEU A 128 -18.44 -9.46 -22.21
N GLY A 129 -19.54 -9.51 -21.45
CA GLY A 129 -20.68 -10.40 -21.68
C GLY A 129 -20.48 -11.91 -21.44
N GLY A 130 -19.26 -12.37 -21.12
CA GLY A 130 -18.91 -13.79 -20.98
C GLY A 130 -18.20 -14.16 -19.67
N LYS A 131 -17.26 -15.12 -19.73
CA LYS A 131 -16.39 -15.42 -18.59
C LYS A 131 -15.37 -14.28 -18.39
N PRO A 132 -14.97 -13.96 -17.14
CA PRO A 132 -13.88 -13.03 -16.91
C PRO A 132 -12.59 -13.49 -17.59
N THR A 133 -11.88 -12.55 -18.21
CA THR A 133 -10.55 -12.73 -18.79
C THR A 133 -9.55 -11.86 -18.03
N PRO A 134 -8.25 -12.20 -18.02
CA PRO A 134 -7.23 -11.35 -17.40
C PRO A 134 -7.19 -9.96 -18.02
N TRP A 135 -7.22 -8.92 -17.19
CA TRP A 135 -7.14 -7.53 -17.63
C TRP A 135 -5.73 -6.96 -17.45
N VAL A 136 -4.82 -7.43 -18.31
CA VAL A 136 -3.36 -7.20 -18.20
C VAL A 136 -3.02 -5.71 -18.08
N LYS A 137 -3.62 -4.85 -18.90
CA LYS A 137 -3.34 -3.40 -18.88
C LYS A 137 -3.67 -2.76 -17.53
N ALA A 138 -4.76 -3.15 -16.89
CA ALA A 138 -5.16 -2.60 -15.59
C ALA A 138 -4.19 -3.01 -14.49
N CYS A 139 -3.74 -4.27 -14.51
CA CYS A 139 -2.72 -4.75 -13.57
C CYS A 139 -1.37 -4.09 -13.79
N ALA A 140 -0.92 -3.93 -15.03
CA ALA A 140 0.31 -3.22 -15.34
C ALA A 140 0.27 -1.76 -14.86
N SER A 141 -0.84 -1.06 -15.10
CA SER A 141 -1.01 0.36 -14.71
C SER A 141 -1.06 0.54 -13.18
N LEU A 142 -1.73 -0.36 -12.48
CA LEU A 142 -1.72 -0.40 -11.02
C LEU A 142 -0.34 -0.75 -10.46
N ALA A 143 0.31 -1.78 -11.02
CA ALA A 143 1.63 -2.21 -10.62
C ALA A 143 2.64 -1.06 -10.73
N GLU A 144 2.65 -0.35 -11.86
CA GLU A 144 3.51 0.82 -12.06
C GLU A 144 3.27 1.90 -11.00
N SER A 145 2.00 2.24 -10.75
CA SER A 145 1.63 3.27 -9.77
C SER A 145 2.04 2.89 -8.35
N LEU A 146 1.85 1.64 -7.95
CA LEU A 146 2.20 1.14 -6.62
C LEU A 146 3.71 0.95 -6.45
N THR A 147 4.41 0.55 -7.50
CA THR A 147 5.88 0.44 -7.49
C THR A 147 6.53 1.82 -7.31
N LYS A 148 5.95 2.88 -7.89
CA LYS A 148 6.38 4.27 -7.62
C LYS A 148 6.19 4.69 -6.15
N LEU A 149 5.30 4.01 -5.42
CA LEU A 149 5.12 4.18 -3.98
C LEU A 149 6.02 3.24 -3.15
N GLY A 150 6.89 2.46 -3.80
CA GLY A 150 7.82 1.53 -3.14
C GLY A 150 7.25 0.13 -2.88
N ALA A 151 6.07 -0.21 -3.44
CA ALA A 151 5.50 -1.55 -3.29
C ALA A 151 6.21 -2.59 -4.16
N ARG A 152 6.27 -3.83 -3.67
CA ARG A 152 6.66 -5.01 -4.44
C ARG A 152 5.40 -5.66 -5.00
N THR A 153 5.18 -5.49 -6.30
CA THR A 153 3.93 -5.91 -6.92
C THR A 153 4.08 -7.28 -7.59
N GLU A 154 3.07 -8.12 -7.39
CA GLU A 154 2.94 -9.44 -8.00
C GLU A 154 1.55 -9.55 -8.61
N VAL A 155 1.42 -10.19 -9.77
CA VAL A 155 0.13 -10.41 -10.42
C VAL A 155 -0.25 -11.88 -10.26
N ASP A 156 -1.37 -12.12 -9.58
CA ASP A 156 -1.91 -13.47 -9.36
C ASP A 156 -3.42 -13.47 -9.63
N ALA A 157 -3.87 -14.36 -10.52
CA ALA A 157 -5.28 -14.54 -10.83
C ALA A 157 -6.07 -15.11 -9.64
N ALA A 158 -5.40 -15.77 -8.69
CA ALA A 158 -5.99 -16.45 -7.54
C ALA A 158 -5.72 -15.68 -6.23
N ILE A 159 -6.21 -14.44 -6.11
CA ILE A 159 -6.06 -13.71 -4.83
C ILE A 159 -6.74 -14.49 -3.69
N PRO A 160 -6.00 -14.78 -2.59
CA PRO A 160 -6.56 -15.41 -1.41
C PRO A 160 -7.61 -14.48 -0.77
N LYS A 161 -8.69 -15.06 -0.23
CA LYS A 161 -9.78 -14.28 0.41
C LYS A 161 -9.31 -13.48 1.63
N SER A 162 -8.25 -13.96 2.29
CA SER A 162 -7.61 -13.30 3.42
C SER A 162 -6.12 -13.19 3.12
N PRO A 163 -5.56 -11.96 3.02
CA PRO A 163 -4.13 -11.79 2.80
C PRO A 163 -3.34 -12.24 4.03
N ALA A 164 -2.15 -12.78 3.81
CA ALA A 164 -1.19 -13.00 4.88
C ALA A 164 -0.81 -11.67 5.56
N ALA A 165 -0.36 -11.74 6.82
CA ALA A 165 0.05 -10.55 7.56
C ALA A 165 1.15 -9.77 6.80
N GLY A 166 0.93 -8.48 6.58
CA GLY A 166 1.86 -7.63 5.83
C GLY A 166 1.75 -7.70 4.30
N VAL A 167 0.84 -8.52 3.76
CA VAL A 167 0.48 -8.55 2.34
C VAL A 167 -0.77 -7.72 2.11
N THR A 168 -0.77 -6.92 1.04
CA THR A 168 -1.95 -6.20 0.57
C THR A 168 -2.44 -6.87 -0.71
N THR A 169 -3.74 -7.14 -0.82
CA THR A 169 -4.33 -7.73 -2.02
C THR A 169 -5.29 -6.75 -2.67
N ILE A 170 -5.17 -6.56 -3.98
CA ILE A 170 -6.01 -5.67 -4.77
C ILE A 170 -6.68 -6.45 -5.90
N ARG A 171 -8.00 -6.52 -5.87
CA ARG A 171 -8.81 -7.05 -6.97
C ARG A 171 -9.45 -5.89 -7.73
N LEU A 172 -9.25 -5.81 -9.03
CA LEU A 172 -9.89 -4.83 -9.91
C LEU A 172 -10.65 -5.56 -11.03
N MET A 173 -11.94 -5.31 -11.15
CA MET A 173 -12.79 -5.99 -12.12
C MET A 173 -13.62 -4.99 -12.92
N ALA A 174 -13.64 -5.13 -14.24
CA ALA A 174 -14.61 -4.46 -15.10
C ALA A 174 -15.60 -5.48 -15.67
N ASP A 175 -16.89 -5.14 -15.63
CA ASP A 175 -17.98 -5.94 -16.17
C ASP A 175 -18.87 -5.05 -17.04
N GLY A 176 -19.01 -5.37 -18.32
CA GLY A 176 -19.79 -4.56 -19.23
C GLY A 176 -19.76 -5.04 -20.68
N ARG A 177 -19.86 -4.09 -21.59
CA ARG A 177 -19.82 -4.32 -23.03
C ARG A 177 -19.03 -3.22 -23.72
N VAL A 178 -18.54 -3.54 -24.92
CA VAL A 178 -17.98 -2.54 -25.83
C VAL A 178 -18.85 -2.46 -27.07
N SER A 179 -19.34 -1.26 -27.35
CA SER A 179 -20.12 -0.96 -28.55
C SER A 179 -19.22 -0.25 -29.56
N SER A 180 -19.47 -0.48 -30.85
CA SER A 180 -18.84 0.27 -31.94
C SER A 180 -19.87 1.13 -32.67
N ARG A 181 -19.45 2.29 -33.15
CA ARG A 181 -20.22 3.13 -34.09
C ARG A 181 -19.29 3.64 -35.18
N THR A 182 -19.84 3.89 -36.36
CA THR A 182 -19.18 4.71 -37.38
C THR A 182 -19.70 6.12 -37.25
N ASP A 183 -18.82 7.10 -37.08
CA ASP A 183 -19.23 8.49 -37.05
C ASP A 183 -19.76 8.91 -38.43
N PRO A 184 -20.97 9.49 -38.52
CA PRO A 184 -21.55 9.87 -39.79
C PRO A 184 -20.77 10.97 -40.52
N GLU A 185 -20.06 11.84 -39.79
CA GLU A 185 -19.39 13.03 -40.34
C GLU A 185 -18.02 12.71 -40.95
N ASP A 186 -17.15 11.99 -40.23
CA ASP A 186 -15.78 11.71 -40.65
C ASP A 186 -15.53 10.23 -41.06
N LYS A 187 -16.57 9.39 -40.98
CA LYS A 187 -16.53 7.94 -41.27
C LYS A 187 -15.53 7.15 -40.40
N THR A 188 -15.05 7.72 -39.29
CA THR A 188 -14.16 7.02 -38.37
C THR A 188 -14.95 6.01 -37.53
N GLN A 189 -14.31 4.87 -37.22
CA GLN A 189 -14.88 3.88 -36.33
C GLN A 189 -14.49 4.18 -34.89
N GLY A 190 -15.50 4.39 -34.04
CA GLY A 190 -15.35 4.63 -32.62
C GLY A 190 -15.85 3.45 -31.78
N HIS A 191 -15.15 3.15 -30.70
CA HIS A 191 -15.48 2.12 -29.73
C HIS A 191 -15.69 2.70 -28.34
N ARG A 192 -16.67 2.21 -27.61
CA ARG A 192 -17.00 2.68 -26.27
C ARG A 192 -17.31 1.54 -25.32
N PHE A 193 -16.64 1.51 -24.17
CA PHE A 193 -17.01 0.66 -23.05
C PHE A 193 -18.15 1.31 -22.25
N GLU A 194 -19.11 0.48 -21.84
CA GLU A 194 -20.19 0.80 -20.91
C GLU A 194 -20.37 -0.36 -19.92
N GLY A 195 -20.30 -0.08 -18.62
CA GLY A 195 -20.46 -1.10 -17.60
C GLY A 195 -20.05 -0.64 -16.20
N THR A 196 -19.81 -1.61 -15.31
CA THR A 196 -19.41 -1.38 -13.93
C THR A 196 -17.94 -1.72 -13.72
N VAL A 197 -17.22 -0.90 -12.98
CA VAL A 197 -15.89 -1.22 -12.45
C VAL A 197 -15.99 -1.36 -10.95
N SER A 198 -15.41 -2.43 -10.42
CA SER A 198 -15.35 -2.71 -8.98
C SER A 198 -13.92 -2.97 -8.55
N ALA A 199 -13.56 -2.47 -7.36
CA ALA A 199 -12.27 -2.65 -6.75
C ALA A 199 -12.42 -3.11 -5.30
N GLN A 200 -11.58 -4.06 -4.89
CA GLN A 200 -11.48 -4.51 -3.50
C GLN A 200 -10.02 -4.44 -3.08
N VAL A 201 -9.77 -3.77 -1.95
CA VAL A 201 -8.44 -3.74 -1.32
C VAL A 201 -8.55 -4.35 0.08
N ARG A 202 -7.66 -5.29 0.38
CA ARG A 202 -7.54 -5.95 1.69
C ARG A 202 -6.08 -5.89 2.18
N GLY A 203 -5.89 -5.95 3.49
CA GLY A 203 -4.57 -5.81 4.13
C GLY A 203 -4.21 -4.37 4.50
N LEU A 204 -5.06 -3.39 4.15
CA LEU A 204 -5.09 -2.06 4.75
C LEU A 204 -5.73 -2.11 6.14
N ASP A 205 -5.45 -1.11 6.98
CA ASP A 205 -6.13 -0.93 8.27
C ASP A 205 -7.65 -0.75 8.08
N SER A 206 -8.03 -0.05 7.02
CA SER A 206 -9.40 0.10 6.54
C SER A 206 -9.55 -0.54 5.16
N PRO A 207 -10.24 -1.69 5.03
CA PRO A 207 -10.54 -2.29 3.74
C PRO A 207 -11.29 -1.32 2.82
N ILE A 208 -11.03 -1.41 1.52
CA ILE A 208 -11.73 -0.60 0.51
C ILE A 208 -12.57 -1.53 -0.36
N ASP A 209 -13.83 -1.18 -0.52
CA ASP A 209 -14.73 -1.71 -1.54
C ASP A 209 -15.28 -0.51 -2.32
N ASP A 210 -14.92 -0.40 -3.60
CA ASP A 210 -15.39 0.66 -4.51
C ASP A 210 -16.10 0.01 -5.70
N SER A 211 -17.19 0.60 -6.15
CA SER A 211 -17.93 0.16 -7.33
C SER A 211 -18.59 1.35 -7.99
N TYR A 212 -18.39 1.52 -9.29
CA TYR A 212 -18.91 2.67 -10.02
C TYR A 212 -19.26 2.32 -11.47
N GLN A 213 -20.21 3.06 -12.03
CA GLN A 213 -20.51 2.99 -13.45
C GLN A 213 -19.42 3.70 -14.25
N ALA A 214 -18.92 3.04 -15.29
CA ALA A 214 -17.88 3.55 -16.16
C ALA A 214 -18.39 3.59 -17.60
N LEU A 215 -18.13 4.72 -18.25
CA LEU A 215 -18.45 4.98 -19.64
C LEU A 215 -17.24 5.68 -20.27
N THR A 216 -16.64 5.07 -21.29
CA THR A 216 -15.56 5.74 -22.05
C THR A 216 -16.13 6.67 -23.12
N GLY A 217 -15.28 7.50 -23.73
CA GLY A 217 -15.65 8.22 -24.95
C GLY A 217 -15.77 7.30 -26.16
N TRP A 218 -16.15 7.87 -27.31
CA TRP A 218 -16.21 7.19 -28.62
C TRP A 218 -14.92 7.31 -29.44
N ASN A 219 -13.91 8.01 -28.94
CA ASN A 219 -12.62 8.21 -29.60
C ASN A 219 -11.74 6.95 -29.76
N PRO A 220 -11.85 5.88 -28.93
CA PRO A 220 -11.06 4.68 -29.13
C PRO A 220 -11.32 4.04 -30.50
N VAL A 221 -10.27 3.75 -31.27
CA VAL A 221 -10.40 3.14 -32.60
C VAL A 221 -10.50 1.62 -32.58
N SER A 222 -10.51 1.01 -31.38
CA SER A 222 -10.69 -0.43 -31.20
C SER A 222 -11.24 -0.77 -29.82
N THR A 223 -11.78 -1.97 -29.69
CA THR A 223 -12.20 -2.52 -28.39
C THR A 223 -11.07 -2.57 -27.38
N ALA A 224 -9.86 -2.97 -27.80
CA ALA A 224 -8.69 -3.02 -26.94
C ALA A 224 -8.32 -1.63 -26.40
N MET A 225 -8.33 -0.60 -27.27
CA MET A 225 -8.04 0.77 -26.87
C MET A 225 -9.09 1.31 -25.88
N ALA A 226 -10.38 0.99 -26.07
CA ALA A 226 -11.42 1.40 -25.13
C ALA A 226 -11.19 0.79 -23.74
N THR A 227 -10.83 -0.50 -23.67
CA THR A 227 -10.53 -1.19 -22.41
C THR A 227 -9.22 -0.75 -21.78
N ASP A 228 -8.24 -0.30 -22.57
CA ASP A 228 -6.97 0.23 -22.07
C ASP A 228 -7.13 1.62 -21.46
N ILE A 229 -7.93 2.49 -22.08
CA ILE A 229 -8.27 3.80 -21.52
C ILE A 229 -9.04 3.62 -20.21
N LEU A 230 -10.01 2.69 -20.19
CA LEU A 230 -10.73 2.33 -18.97
C LEU A 230 -9.75 1.86 -17.87
N ALA A 231 -8.76 1.03 -18.22
CA ALA A 231 -7.77 0.50 -17.28
C ALA A 231 -6.96 1.62 -16.62
N LEU A 232 -6.50 2.60 -17.40
CA LEU A 232 -5.74 3.76 -16.90
C LEU A 232 -6.58 4.59 -15.93
N SER A 233 -7.84 4.90 -16.29
CA SER A 233 -8.75 5.65 -15.44
C SER A 233 -9.09 4.90 -14.15
N ALA A 234 -9.33 3.59 -14.23
CA ALA A 234 -9.64 2.76 -13.08
C ALA A 234 -8.45 2.64 -12.12
N ALA A 235 -7.24 2.43 -12.65
CA ALA A 235 -6.03 2.38 -11.85
C ALA A 235 -5.78 3.71 -11.11
N LYS A 236 -5.88 4.84 -11.82
CA LYS A 236 -5.72 6.17 -11.23
C LYS A 236 -6.73 6.42 -10.10
N ARG A 237 -8.01 6.17 -10.36
CA ARG A 237 -9.08 6.35 -9.37
C ARG A 237 -8.84 5.49 -8.13
N LEU A 238 -8.43 4.24 -8.30
CA LEU A 238 -8.17 3.35 -7.17
C LEU A 238 -7.00 3.84 -6.30
N VAL A 239 -5.92 4.31 -6.93
CA VAL A 239 -4.77 4.89 -6.20
C VAL A 239 -5.18 6.14 -5.43
N GLU A 240 -6.01 7.01 -6.02
CA GLU A 240 -6.58 8.18 -5.34
C GLU A 240 -7.47 7.76 -4.16
N ARG A 241 -8.31 6.75 -4.35
CA ARG A 241 -9.21 6.23 -3.30
C ARG A 241 -8.43 5.62 -2.13
N ILE A 242 -7.33 4.94 -2.41
CA ILE A 242 -6.41 4.46 -1.37
C ILE A 242 -5.83 5.64 -0.60
N GLY A 243 -5.36 6.70 -1.27
CA GLY A 243 -4.85 7.90 -0.61
C GLY A 243 -5.90 8.61 0.26
N GLN A 244 -7.15 8.68 -0.20
CA GLN A 244 -8.27 9.26 0.55
C GLN A 244 -8.63 8.49 1.82
N SER A 245 -8.34 7.19 1.89
CA SER A 245 -8.68 6.39 3.08
C SER A 245 -7.91 6.82 4.33
N TRP A 246 -6.88 7.68 4.19
CA TRP A 246 -5.98 8.12 5.26
C TRP A 246 -6.07 9.61 5.57
N GLN A 247 -7.06 10.30 4.99
CA GLN A 247 -7.48 11.64 5.38
C GLN A 247 -8.46 11.55 6.55
#